data_AF-A0A2R2MRJ0-F1
#
_entry.id   AF-A0A2R2MRJ0-F1
#
_cell.length_a   1.000
_cell.length_b   1.000
_cell.length_c   1.000
_cell.angle_alpha   90.00
_cell.angle_beta   90.00
_cell.angle_gamma   90.00
#
_symmetry.space_group_name_H-M   'P 1'
#
loop_
_entity.id
_entity.type
_entity.pdbx_description
1 polymer ?
#
loop_
_entity_poly.entity_id
_entity_poly.type
_entity_poly.pdbx_seq_one_letter_code
_entity_poly.pdbx_strand_id
1 'polypeptide(L)'
;MTNRQSYSPPGEAGGRVVFYYFHFQSFWTTQKLVQNWPEKYLCHFNEKFCVALVVDKLQALNDELEAMTQKKKELEDNIDLCEKKLDRAEKLIGGLGGEKTRWTENARVLGATYINITGDVLLSSAVVAYLGAFTVDFRQDVTKDWHDHCVEKEIPCSPNFSLNVTLGEPVKIRAWNIAGLPVDSFSVDNGIIVANSRRWPLMIDPQGQANKWVKNMERENNMKIIKLSDPGYVRTLENSIQFGHPVLLENIGEELDPILEPVLQKLTFKVGGVEMMRLGENMVEYSQGFKFYMTTRLRNPHYMPEVSVKVCLLNFMITPKGLEDQLLGIVAAKEKPELEEKKNQLVLESAANKKQLKEIEDKILEVLSSSEGNILEDETAIKILSSSKTLSEEISAKQEIANVTEKEIDETRSGYLPVAVHSSILFF
;
A
#
# COMPACT_ATOMS: atom_id res chain seq x y z
N MET A 1 -39.99 43.56 -1.54
CA MET A 1 -40.27 43.23 -2.96
C MET A 1 -41.18 41.99 -2.93
N THR A 2 -42.44 41.93 -3.32
CA THR A 2 -43.42 42.77 -4.07
C THR A 2 -44.77 42.12 -3.70
N ASN A 3 -45.60 42.74 -2.86
CA ASN A 3 -46.70 43.65 -3.21
C ASN A 3 -47.66 43.13 -4.31
N ARG A 4 -48.88 42.71 -3.91
CA ARG A 4 -50.14 42.93 -4.65
C ARG A 4 -51.33 42.94 -3.68
N GLN A 5 -51.71 44.16 -3.29
CA GLN A 5 -53.10 44.59 -3.04
C GLN A 5 -53.94 44.32 -4.33
N SER A 6 -55.26 44.24 -4.40
CA SER A 6 -56.40 44.77 -3.64
C SER A 6 -57.68 44.19 -4.28
N TYR A 7 -58.80 44.15 -3.55
CA TYR A 7 -60.09 44.79 -3.88
C TYR A 7 -61.27 44.05 -3.22
N SER A 8 -61.93 44.76 -2.31
CA SER A 8 -63.32 44.50 -1.90
C SER A 8 -64.26 45.39 -2.71
N PRO A 9 -65.46 44.91 -3.06
CA PRO A 9 -66.62 45.78 -3.22
C PRO A 9 -67.83 45.29 -2.38
N PRO A 10 -68.90 46.10 -2.27
CA PRO A 10 -69.66 46.26 -1.03
C PRO A 10 -71.02 45.52 -1.00
N GLY A 11 -71.50 45.28 0.21
CA GLY A 11 -72.93 45.39 0.60
C GLY A 11 -73.97 44.54 -0.14
N GLU A 12 -74.35 43.40 0.44
CA GLU A 12 -75.70 42.83 0.28
C GLU A 12 -76.22 42.23 1.60
N ALA A 13 -76.76 43.09 2.45
CA ALA A 13 -77.53 42.69 3.63
C ALA A 13 -78.97 42.23 3.29
N GLY A 14 -79.30 41.99 2.01
CA GLY A 14 -80.63 41.60 1.54
C GLY A 14 -80.83 40.12 1.22
N GLY A 15 -79.76 39.33 1.07
CA GLY A 15 -79.85 37.92 0.64
C GLY A 15 -80.06 36.90 1.76
N ARG A 16 -79.84 37.27 3.03
CA ARG A 16 -79.95 36.33 4.16
C ARG A 16 -81.38 36.15 4.67
N VAL A 17 -82.34 37.02 4.37
CA VAL A 17 -83.72 36.86 4.90
C VAL A 17 -84.55 35.89 4.06
N VAL A 18 -84.31 35.82 2.75
CA VAL A 18 -85.06 34.93 1.84
C VAL A 18 -84.62 33.46 1.96
N PHE A 19 -83.34 33.21 2.25
CA PHE A 19 -82.83 31.85 2.45
C PHE A 19 -83.38 31.21 3.73
N TYR A 20 -83.57 31.99 4.80
CA TYR A 20 -84.17 31.48 6.04
C TYR A 20 -85.67 31.20 5.89
N TYR A 21 -86.40 31.94 5.05
CA TYR A 21 -87.85 31.74 4.89
C TYR A 21 -88.20 30.44 4.16
N PHE A 22 -87.45 30.08 3.10
CA PHE A 22 -87.62 28.78 2.42
C PHE A 22 -87.17 27.61 3.28
N HIS A 23 -86.11 27.77 4.09
CA HIS A 23 -85.68 26.73 5.03
C HIS A 23 -86.70 26.53 6.16
N PHE A 24 -87.31 27.59 6.68
CA PHE A 24 -88.32 27.47 7.75
C PHE A 24 -89.59 26.76 7.28
N GLN A 25 -90.01 26.99 6.04
CA GLN A 25 -91.20 26.33 5.48
C GLN A 25 -90.96 24.85 5.17
N SER A 26 -89.74 24.50 4.74
CA SER A 26 -89.30 23.11 4.55
C SER A 26 -89.07 22.38 5.88
N PHE A 27 -88.66 23.09 6.93
CA PHE A 27 -88.48 22.56 8.30
C PHE A 27 -89.84 22.34 8.99
N TRP A 28 -90.82 23.23 8.81
CA TRP A 28 -92.18 23.05 9.35
C TRP A 28 -92.97 21.94 8.65
N THR A 29 -92.74 21.70 7.35
CA THR A 29 -93.36 20.57 6.63
C THR A 29 -92.74 19.22 7.02
N THR A 30 -91.43 19.16 7.24
CA THR A 30 -90.78 17.96 7.80
C THR A 30 -91.17 17.71 9.26
N GLN A 31 -91.31 18.76 10.08
CA GLN A 31 -91.71 18.62 11.49
C GLN A 31 -93.17 18.14 11.66
N LYS A 32 -94.07 18.52 10.74
CA LYS A 32 -95.45 17.97 10.70
C LYS A 32 -95.51 16.53 10.16
N LEU A 33 -94.61 16.14 9.27
CA LEU A 33 -94.54 14.76 8.77
C LEU A 33 -93.99 13.78 9.81
N VAL A 34 -93.11 14.23 10.71
CA VAL A 34 -92.54 13.41 11.80
C VAL A 34 -93.57 13.11 12.91
N GLN A 35 -94.58 13.97 13.13
CA GLN A 35 -95.63 13.75 14.14
C GLN A 35 -96.61 12.61 13.81
N ASN A 36 -96.67 12.15 12.56
CA ASN A 36 -97.58 11.08 12.13
C ASN A 36 -96.88 9.73 11.87
N TRP A 37 -95.65 9.55 12.37
CA TRP A 37 -94.97 8.27 12.28
C TRP A 37 -95.41 7.33 13.42
N PRO A 38 -95.81 6.08 13.14
CA PRO A 38 -96.14 5.12 14.20
C PRO A 38 -94.93 4.92 15.12
N GLU A 39 -95.12 4.88 16.45
CA GLU A 39 -94.06 4.77 17.46
C GLU A 39 -93.03 3.65 17.19
N LYS A 40 -93.45 2.59 16.51
CA LYS A 40 -92.59 1.48 16.06
C LYS A 40 -91.47 1.91 15.10
N TYR A 41 -91.71 2.88 14.21
CA TYR A 41 -90.72 3.37 13.25
C TYR A 41 -89.73 4.36 13.89
N LEU A 42 -90.17 5.15 14.87
CA LEU A 42 -89.30 6.03 15.66
C LEU A 42 -88.35 5.23 16.56
N CYS A 43 -88.83 4.16 17.22
CA CYS A 43 -87.98 3.26 18.02
C CYS A 43 -86.93 2.56 17.15
N HIS A 44 -87.31 2.06 15.97
CA HIS A 44 -86.39 1.40 15.03
C HIS A 44 -85.38 2.36 14.40
N PHE A 45 -85.76 3.61 14.15
CA PHE A 45 -84.84 4.65 13.65
C PHE A 45 -83.84 5.08 14.73
N ASN A 46 -84.29 5.19 15.99
CA ASN A 46 -83.43 5.55 17.13
C ASN A 46 -82.44 4.42 17.48
N GLU A 47 -82.87 3.16 17.39
CA GLU A 47 -81.97 1.99 17.48
C GLU A 47 -80.92 2.01 16.36
N LYS A 48 -81.32 2.25 15.11
CA LYS A 48 -80.37 2.36 13.98
C LYS A 48 -79.39 3.52 14.14
N PHE A 49 -79.84 4.67 14.65
CA PHE A 49 -78.96 5.82 14.91
C PHE A 49 -77.97 5.54 16.03
N CYS A 50 -78.42 4.91 17.13
CA CYS A 50 -77.54 4.48 18.22
C CYS A 50 -76.53 3.44 17.75
N VAL A 51 -76.93 2.48 16.92
CA VAL A 51 -76.03 1.48 16.34
C VAL A 51 -75.01 2.15 15.41
N ALA A 52 -75.43 3.08 14.54
CA ALA A 52 -74.53 3.83 13.67
C ALA A 52 -73.50 4.65 14.48
N LEU A 53 -73.93 5.31 15.55
CA LEU A 53 -73.07 6.14 16.40
C LEU A 53 -72.07 5.30 17.21
N VAL A 54 -72.46 4.07 17.61
CA VAL A 54 -71.56 3.10 18.23
C VAL A 54 -70.58 2.51 17.21
N VAL A 55 -71.02 2.26 15.98
CA VAL A 55 -70.16 1.80 14.87
C VAL A 55 -69.15 2.87 14.48
N ASP A 56 -69.54 4.15 14.38
CA ASP A 56 -68.64 5.26 14.07
C ASP A 56 -67.60 5.46 15.18
N LYS A 57 -68.00 5.31 16.45
CA LYS A 57 -67.06 5.34 17.59
C LYS A 57 -66.10 4.15 17.57
N LEU A 58 -66.60 2.95 17.27
CA LEU A 58 -65.76 1.76 17.11
C LEU A 58 -64.77 1.92 15.95
N GLN A 59 -65.19 2.51 14.83
CA GLN A 59 -64.31 2.79 13.71
C GLN A 59 -63.25 3.82 14.09
N ALA A 60 -63.62 4.93 14.74
CA ALA A 60 -62.66 5.93 15.20
C ALA A 60 -61.64 5.36 16.20
N LEU A 61 -62.07 4.50 17.13
CA LEU A 61 -61.16 3.80 18.05
C LEU A 61 -60.27 2.78 17.31
N ASN A 62 -60.77 2.09 16.28
CA ASN A 62 -59.96 1.19 15.47
C ASN A 62 -58.92 1.95 14.65
N ASP A 63 -59.29 3.07 14.05
CA ASP A 63 -58.36 3.93 13.29
C ASP A 63 -57.28 4.52 14.22
N GLU A 64 -57.64 4.92 15.45
CA GLU A 64 -56.68 5.37 16.47
C GLU A 64 -55.78 4.24 16.97
N LEU A 65 -56.34 3.04 17.18
CA LEU A 65 -55.57 1.85 17.55
C LEU A 65 -54.58 1.48 16.44
N GLU A 66 -54.98 1.53 15.18
CA GLU A 66 -54.13 1.26 14.02
C GLU A 66 -53.01 2.30 13.92
N ALA A 67 -53.33 3.59 14.07
CA ALA A 67 -52.34 4.66 14.10
C ALA A 67 -51.33 4.52 15.27
N MET A 68 -51.80 4.14 16.45
CA MET A 68 -50.93 3.92 17.62
C MET A 68 -50.09 2.65 17.49
N THR A 69 -50.64 1.61 16.86
CA THR A 69 -49.91 0.36 16.57
C THR A 69 -48.82 0.60 15.52
N GLN A 70 -49.12 1.39 14.49
CA GLN A 70 -48.14 1.79 13.49
C GLN A 70 -47.02 2.64 14.09
N LYS A 71 -47.36 3.63 14.93
CA LYS A 71 -46.36 4.41 15.68
C LYS A 71 -45.51 3.56 16.62
N LYS A 72 -46.13 2.59 17.31
CA LYS A 72 -45.39 1.65 18.16
C LYS A 72 -44.38 0.86 17.33
N LYS A 73 -44.80 0.32 16.17
CA LYS A 73 -43.93 -0.43 15.27
C LYS A 73 -42.78 0.44 14.73
N GLU A 74 -43.07 1.67 14.31
CA GLU A 74 -42.04 2.62 13.87
C GLU A 74 -41.03 2.94 14.99
N LEU A 75 -41.48 3.07 16.24
CA LEU A 75 -40.60 3.28 17.38
C LEU A 75 -39.75 2.03 17.66
N GLU A 76 -40.33 0.83 17.60
CA GLU A 76 -39.61 -0.43 17.75
C GLU A 76 -38.55 -0.59 16.65
N ASP A 77 -38.89 -0.33 15.39
CA ASP A 77 -37.96 -0.38 14.26
C ASP A 77 -36.82 0.66 14.40
N ASN A 78 -37.14 1.87 14.90
CA ASN A 78 -36.13 2.90 15.16
C ASN A 78 -35.20 2.55 16.32
N ILE A 79 -35.71 1.90 17.37
CA ILE A 79 -34.90 1.43 18.50
C ILE A 79 -33.94 0.34 18.02
N ASP A 80 -34.42 -0.66 17.28
CA ASP A 80 -33.60 -1.73 16.72
C ASP A 80 -32.52 -1.18 15.76
N LEU A 81 -32.88 -0.22 14.91
CA LEU A 81 -31.91 0.46 14.04
C LEU A 81 -30.84 1.22 14.85
N CYS A 82 -31.23 1.90 15.93
CA CYS A 82 -30.31 2.65 16.78
C CYS A 82 -29.37 1.70 17.55
N GLU A 83 -29.88 0.60 18.08
CA GLU A 83 -29.09 -0.44 18.75
C GLU A 83 -28.05 -1.05 17.80
N LYS A 84 -28.46 -1.39 16.58
CA LYS A 84 -27.55 -1.86 15.53
C LYS A 84 -26.50 -0.81 15.16
N LYS A 85 -26.87 0.47 15.05
CA LYS A 85 -25.93 1.57 14.78
C LYS A 85 -24.93 1.76 15.93
N LEU A 86 -25.36 1.60 17.18
CA LEU A 86 -24.49 1.69 18.35
C LEU A 86 -23.49 0.53 18.41
N ASP A 87 -23.93 -0.71 18.24
CA ASP A 87 -23.04 -1.88 18.20
C ASP A 87 -21.99 -1.76 17.07
N ARG A 88 -22.44 -1.29 15.89
CA ARG A 88 -21.55 -0.99 14.76
C ARG A 88 -20.54 0.10 15.08
N ALA A 89 -20.96 1.19 15.73
CA ALA A 89 -20.09 2.28 16.12
C ALA A 89 -19.06 1.85 17.18
N GLU A 90 -19.46 1.06 18.16
CA GLU A 90 -18.56 0.53 19.19
C GLU A 90 -17.47 -0.36 18.57
N LYS A 91 -17.87 -1.29 17.69
CA LYS A 91 -16.93 -2.15 16.95
C LYS A 91 -15.98 -1.34 16.08
N LEU A 92 -16.47 -0.28 15.44
CA LEU A 92 -15.65 0.57 14.57
C LEU A 92 -14.68 1.45 15.36
N ILE A 93 -15.11 2.05 16.46
CA ILE A 93 -14.28 2.90 17.34
C ILE A 93 -13.23 2.05 18.07
N GLY A 94 -13.65 0.94 18.67
CA GLY A 94 -12.73 -0.01 19.31
C GLY A 94 -11.81 -0.69 18.29
N GLY A 95 -12.31 -0.89 17.07
CA GLY A 95 -11.58 -1.40 15.92
C GLY A 95 -10.45 -0.47 15.51
N LEU A 96 -10.75 0.80 15.23
CA LEU A 96 -9.83 1.78 14.65
C LEU A 96 -9.02 2.60 15.67
N GLY A 97 -9.28 2.44 16.98
CA GLY A 97 -8.57 3.21 18.01
C GLY A 97 -7.06 2.94 18.08
N GLY A 98 -6.66 1.67 17.87
CA GLY A 98 -5.25 1.28 17.81
C GLY A 98 -4.56 1.85 16.57
N GLU A 99 -5.24 1.74 15.44
CA GLU A 99 -4.83 2.20 14.11
C GLU A 99 -4.68 3.71 14.11
N LYS A 100 -5.62 4.44 14.71
CA LYS A 100 -5.53 5.89 14.90
C LYS A 100 -4.25 6.26 15.66
N THR A 101 -3.96 5.57 16.76
CA THR A 101 -2.75 5.85 17.57
C THR A 101 -1.49 5.59 16.76
N ARG A 102 -1.43 4.44 16.07
CA ARG A 102 -0.31 4.05 15.21
C ARG A 102 -0.11 5.02 14.06
N TRP A 103 -1.16 5.41 13.35
CA TRP A 103 -1.09 6.37 12.25
C TRP A 103 -0.74 7.77 12.73
N THR A 104 -1.19 8.17 13.93
CA THR A 104 -0.80 9.45 14.53
C THR A 104 0.69 9.49 14.83
N GLU A 105 1.23 8.41 15.39
CA GLU A 105 2.68 8.29 15.63
C GLU A 105 3.46 8.22 14.32
N ASN A 106 3.02 7.43 13.35
CA ASN A 106 3.64 7.38 12.03
C ASN A 106 3.62 8.75 11.34
N ALA A 107 2.52 9.51 11.45
CA ALA A 107 2.42 10.86 10.91
C ALA A 107 3.41 11.82 11.60
N ARG A 108 3.61 11.68 12.92
CA ARG A 108 4.62 12.44 13.66
C ARG A 108 6.04 12.12 13.19
N VAL A 109 6.36 10.84 13.04
CA VAL A 109 7.67 10.38 12.54
C VAL A 109 7.90 10.86 11.11
N LEU A 110 6.92 10.66 10.23
CA LEU A 110 6.98 11.15 8.85
C LEU A 110 7.10 12.67 8.76
N GLY A 111 6.47 13.41 9.67
CA GLY A 111 6.63 14.87 9.77
C GLY A 111 8.07 15.28 10.09
N ALA A 112 8.75 14.57 10.99
CA ALA A 112 10.17 14.78 11.26
C ALA A 112 11.05 14.39 10.06
N THR A 113 10.78 13.23 9.45
CA THR A 113 11.50 12.76 8.26
C THR A 113 11.33 13.74 7.09
N TYR A 114 10.14 14.31 6.90
CA TYR A 114 9.84 15.25 5.82
C TYR A 114 10.74 16.48 5.84
N ILE A 115 11.11 16.96 7.03
CA ILE A 115 12.04 18.09 7.17
C ILE A 115 13.45 17.65 6.75
N ASN A 116 13.91 16.49 7.24
CA ASN A 116 15.27 15.99 7.05
C ASN A 116 15.52 15.36 5.67
N ILE A 117 14.47 15.02 4.93
CA ILE A 117 14.57 14.28 3.67
C ILE A 117 15.40 15.01 2.61
N THR A 118 15.47 16.33 2.68
CA THR A 118 16.20 17.14 1.70
C THR A 118 17.70 16.83 1.75
N GLY A 119 18.30 16.85 2.94
CA GLY A 119 19.70 16.45 3.13
C GLY A 119 19.92 14.95 2.92
N ASP A 120 19.01 14.11 3.40
CA ASP A 120 19.14 12.66 3.27
C ASP A 120 19.09 12.19 1.81
N VAL A 121 18.22 12.78 0.98
CA VAL A 121 18.16 12.49 -0.47
C VAL A 121 19.37 13.04 -1.20
N LEU A 122 19.88 14.21 -0.81
CA LEU A 122 21.11 14.77 -1.38
C LEU A 122 22.30 13.82 -1.16
N LEU A 123 22.50 13.39 0.09
CA LEU A 123 23.55 12.44 0.46
C LEU A 123 23.36 11.09 -0.25
N SER A 124 22.13 10.56 -0.27
CA SER A 124 21.81 9.30 -0.96
C SER A 124 22.11 9.37 -2.45
N SER A 125 21.75 10.49 -3.11
CA SER A 125 22.03 10.71 -4.52
C SER A 125 23.52 10.76 -4.81
N ALA A 126 24.30 11.40 -3.94
CA ALA A 126 25.75 11.47 -4.06
C ALA A 126 26.40 10.08 -3.89
N VAL A 127 25.93 9.28 -2.92
CA VAL A 127 26.39 7.89 -2.72
C VAL A 127 26.12 7.05 -3.96
N VAL A 128 24.89 7.09 -4.50
CA VAL A 128 24.50 6.34 -5.71
C VAL A 128 25.29 6.78 -6.94
N ALA A 129 25.59 8.07 -7.07
CA ALA A 129 26.26 8.62 -8.24
C ALA A 129 27.78 8.34 -8.26
N TYR A 130 28.45 8.47 -7.10
CA TYR A 130 29.90 8.56 -7.03
C TYR A 130 30.56 7.41 -6.25
N LEU A 131 29.91 6.89 -5.21
CA LEU A 131 30.58 6.01 -4.25
C LEU A 131 30.57 4.52 -4.63
N GLY A 132 29.83 4.14 -5.66
CA GLY A 132 29.68 2.74 -6.09
C GLY A 132 30.99 1.96 -6.28
N ALA A 133 32.04 2.57 -6.84
CA ALA A 133 33.29 1.88 -7.12
C ALA A 133 34.21 1.71 -5.89
N PHE A 134 33.92 2.38 -4.78
CA PHE A 134 34.84 2.47 -3.65
C PHE A 134 34.60 1.40 -2.58
N THR A 135 35.60 1.21 -1.71
CA THR A 135 35.56 0.29 -0.56
C THR A 135 34.68 0.82 0.56
N VAL A 136 34.24 -0.07 1.46
CA VAL A 136 33.34 0.27 2.57
C VAL A 136 33.88 1.42 3.45
N ASP A 137 35.16 1.36 3.84
CA ASP A 137 35.76 2.37 4.72
C ASP A 137 35.79 3.75 4.06
N PHE A 138 36.22 3.80 2.79
CA PHE A 138 36.24 5.04 2.03
C PHE A 138 34.84 5.63 1.84
N ARG A 139 33.83 4.79 1.59
CA ARG A 139 32.44 5.26 1.50
C ARG A 139 31.99 5.87 2.82
N GLN A 140 32.31 5.25 3.96
CA GLN A 140 31.93 5.75 5.28
C GLN A 140 32.60 7.08 5.59
N ASP A 141 33.91 7.20 5.34
CA ASP A 141 34.66 8.44 5.55
C ASP A 141 34.09 9.60 4.74
N VAL A 142 33.87 9.40 3.44
CA VAL A 142 33.33 10.43 2.55
C VAL A 142 31.88 10.76 2.86
N THR A 143 31.06 9.75 3.19
CA THR A 143 29.65 9.98 3.55
C THR A 143 29.54 10.78 4.85
N LYS A 144 30.42 10.50 5.83
CA LYS A 144 30.49 11.25 7.07
C LYS A 144 30.93 12.69 6.82
N ASP A 145 31.99 12.88 6.03
CA ASP A 145 32.45 14.22 5.65
C ASP A 145 31.34 15.03 4.95
N TRP A 146 30.63 14.42 4.00
CA TRP A 146 29.49 15.07 3.34
C TRP A 146 28.33 15.38 4.29
N HIS A 147 28.06 14.51 5.25
CA HIS A 147 27.05 14.75 6.28
C HIS A 147 27.44 15.93 7.17
N ASP A 148 28.69 15.98 7.63
CA ASP A 148 29.23 17.09 8.43
C ASP A 148 29.14 18.43 7.67
N HIS A 149 29.42 18.42 6.35
CA HIS A 149 29.25 19.60 5.49
C HIS A 149 27.78 20.01 5.34
N CYS A 150 26.85 19.07 5.20
CA CYS A 150 25.42 19.38 5.18
C CYS A 150 24.98 20.07 6.48
N VAL A 151 25.47 19.59 7.63
CA VAL A 151 25.20 20.19 8.94
C VAL A 151 25.80 21.60 9.04
N GLU A 152 27.05 21.80 8.60
CA GLU A 152 27.70 23.13 8.59
C GLU A 152 26.94 24.13 7.71
N LYS A 153 26.37 23.67 6.58
CA LYS A 153 25.57 24.48 5.66
C LYS A 153 24.11 24.65 6.08
N GLU A 154 23.75 24.19 7.27
CA GLU A 154 22.38 24.24 7.81
C GLU A 154 21.34 23.55 6.91
N ILE A 155 21.77 22.53 6.16
CA ILE A 155 20.87 21.69 5.37
C ILE A 155 20.23 20.66 6.32
N PRO A 156 18.89 20.62 6.44
CA PRO A 156 18.23 19.64 7.30
C PRO A 156 18.53 18.21 6.83
N CYS A 157 19.14 17.42 7.71
CA CYS A 157 19.46 16.01 7.50
C CYS A 157 19.20 15.22 8.78
N SER A 158 19.00 13.92 8.64
CA SER A 158 18.85 13.05 9.78
C SER A 158 20.15 13.01 10.60
N PRO A 159 20.08 12.85 11.93
CA PRO A 159 21.28 12.85 12.79
C PRO A 159 22.24 11.71 12.42
N ASN A 160 21.69 10.56 12.02
CA ASN A 160 22.44 9.44 11.50
C ASN A 160 21.95 9.13 10.08
N PHE A 161 22.76 9.46 9.07
CA PHE A 161 22.44 9.15 7.68
C PHE A 161 22.63 7.65 7.39
N SER A 162 21.69 7.05 6.65
CA SER A 162 21.80 5.68 6.14
C SER A 162 21.09 5.54 4.81
N LEU A 163 21.82 5.09 3.78
CA LEU A 163 21.27 4.87 2.43
C LEU A 163 20.08 3.90 2.45
N ASN A 164 20.18 2.84 3.27
CA ASN A 164 19.11 1.87 3.46
C ASN A 164 17.83 2.48 4.03
N VAL A 165 17.93 3.42 4.98
CA VAL A 165 16.74 4.07 5.54
C VAL A 165 16.08 5.00 4.53
N THR A 166 16.86 5.69 3.70
CA THR A 166 16.34 6.68 2.75
C THR A 166 15.81 6.06 1.45
N LEU A 167 16.55 5.13 0.84
CA LEU A 167 16.22 4.53 -0.47
C LEU A 167 15.94 3.02 -0.41
N GLY A 168 16.21 2.39 0.73
CA GLY A 168 16.01 0.95 0.91
C GLY A 168 14.54 0.62 1.15
N GLU A 169 14.05 -0.37 0.41
CA GLU A 169 12.73 -0.95 0.67
C GLU A 169 12.93 -2.30 1.38
N PRO A 170 12.49 -2.45 2.64
CA PRO A 170 12.76 -3.66 3.43
C PRO A 170 12.29 -4.95 2.76
N VAL A 171 11.18 -4.91 2.03
CA VAL A 171 10.63 -6.07 1.30
C VAL A 171 11.56 -6.46 0.13
N LYS A 172 12.04 -5.48 -0.65
CA LYS A 172 12.98 -5.74 -1.75
C LYS A 172 14.33 -6.23 -1.25
N ILE A 173 14.87 -5.61 -0.20
CA ILE A 173 16.14 -6.02 0.40
C ILE A 173 16.08 -7.46 0.88
N ARG A 174 14.97 -7.86 1.53
CA ARG A 174 14.75 -9.25 1.91
C ARG A 174 14.70 -10.19 0.70
N ALA A 175 14.01 -9.81 -0.37
CA ALA A 175 14.01 -10.58 -1.61
C ALA A 175 15.42 -10.74 -2.20
N TRP A 176 16.26 -9.69 -2.14
CA TRP A 176 17.66 -9.77 -2.55
C TRP A 176 18.47 -10.73 -1.69
N ASN A 177 18.28 -10.70 -0.38
CA ASN A 177 18.95 -11.61 0.55
C ASN A 177 18.59 -13.08 0.26
N ILE A 178 17.31 -13.35 0.01
CA ILE A 178 16.83 -14.67 -0.42
C ILE A 178 17.45 -15.08 -1.77
N ALA A 179 17.62 -14.12 -2.69
CA ALA A 179 18.31 -14.35 -3.96
C ALA A 179 19.84 -14.54 -3.82
N GLY A 180 20.38 -14.38 -2.60
CA GLY A 180 21.79 -14.61 -2.28
C GLY A 180 22.63 -13.35 -2.14
N LEU A 181 22.04 -12.17 -2.02
CA LEU A 181 22.79 -10.98 -1.59
C LEU A 181 23.19 -11.12 -0.11
N PRO A 182 24.44 -10.83 0.27
CA PRO A 182 24.81 -10.83 1.67
C PRO A 182 24.05 -9.75 2.47
N VAL A 183 23.81 -10.02 3.76
CA VAL A 183 23.01 -9.15 4.65
C VAL A 183 23.77 -7.94 5.20
N ASP A 184 25.06 -7.84 4.92
CA ASP A 184 25.89 -6.74 5.39
C ASP A 184 25.50 -5.41 4.72
N SER A 185 25.76 -4.30 5.42
CA SER A 185 25.34 -2.97 4.96
C SER A 185 25.95 -2.59 3.61
N PHE A 186 27.19 -3.00 3.33
CA PHE A 186 27.86 -2.67 2.07
C PHE A 186 27.23 -3.41 0.87
N SER A 187 26.92 -4.69 1.04
CA SER A 187 26.19 -5.47 0.03
C SER A 187 24.77 -4.96 -0.20
N VAL A 188 24.05 -4.60 0.88
CA VAL A 188 22.71 -3.99 0.77
C VAL A 188 22.77 -2.65 0.05
N ASP A 189 23.74 -1.78 0.38
CA ASP A 189 23.94 -0.51 -0.31
C ASP A 189 24.21 -0.71 -1.79
N ASN A 190 25.05 -1.69 -2.16
CA ASN A 190 25.26 -2.05 -3.55
C ASN A 190 23.96 -2.49 -4.24
N GLY A 191 23.12 -3.27 -3.57
CA GLY A 191 21.80 -3.65 -4.06
C GLY A 191 20.88 -2.44 -4.31
N ILE A 192 20.89 -1.48 -3.39
CA ILE A 192 20.14 -0.21 -3.52
C ILE A 192 20.66 0.59 -4.71
N ILE A 193 21.98 0.68 -4.90
CA ILE A 193 22.58 1.39 -6.03
C ILE A 193 22.17 0.72 -7.34
N VAL A 194 22.26 -0.61 -7.45
CA VAL A 194 21.81 -1.37 -8.64
C VAL A 194 20.35 -1.08 -8.97
N ALA A 195 19.48 -1.04 -7.97
CA ALA A 195 18.06 -0.84 -8.15
C ALA A 195 17.67 0.60 -8.54
N ASN A 196 18.43 1.60 -8.06
CA ASN A 196 18.11 3.02 -8.25
C ASN A 196 19.00 3.74 -9.28
N SER A 197 20.07 3.09 -9.78
CA SER A 197 20.97 3.69 -10.75
C SER A 197 20.32 3.87 -12.12
N ARG A 198 20.49 5.06 -12.73
CA ARG A 198 20.03 5.32 -14.10
C ARG A 198 20.91 4.64 -15.16
N ARG A 199 22.21 4.54 -14.88
CA ARG A 199 23.23 3.87 -15.70
C ARG A 199 23.25 2.38 -15.39
N TRP A 200 23.63 1.56 -16.35
CA TRP A 200 23.70 0.11 -16.12
C TRP A 200 24.85 -0.26 -15.17
N PRO A 201 24.62 -1.17 -14.21
CA PRO A 201 25.63 -1.55 -13.24
C PRO A 201 26.72 -2.44 -13.87
N LEU A 202 27.97 -2.05 -13.68
CA LEU A 202 29.15 -2.88 -13.94
C LEU A 202 29.75 -3.28 -12.60
N MET A 203 29.60 -4.55 -12.25
CA MET A 203 29.94 -5.10 -10.96
C MET A 203 31.32 -5.76 -11.01
N ILE A 204 32.26 -5.23 -10.22
CA ILE A 204 33.59 -5.79 -9.99
C ILE A 204 33.42 -6.93 -8.99
N ASP A 205 33.34 -8.15 -9.50
CA ASP A 205 32.91 -9.35 -8.76
C ASP A 205 33.88 -10.52 -9.00
N PRO A 206 35.08 -10.48 -8.39
CA PRO A 206 36.08 -11.53 -8.56
C PRO A 206 35.64 -12.88 -7.98
N GLN A 207 34.72 -12.90 -6.99
CA GLN A 207 34.20 -14.11 -6.35
C GLN A 207 32.92 -14.66 -7.02
N GLY A 208 32.29 -13.92 -7.93
CA GLY A 208 31.05 -14.34 -8.60
C GLY A 208 29.79 -14.24 -7.72
N GLN A 209 29.82 -13.47 -6.64
CA GLN A 209 28.68 -13.29 -5.73
C GLN A 209 27.55 -12.50 -6.40
N ALA A 210 27.89 -11.35 -6.99
CA ALA A 210 26.95 -10.50 -7.69
C ALA A 210 26.35 -11.23 -8.90
N ASN A 211 27.18 -11.97 -9.62
CA ASN A 211 26.76 -12.81 -10.75
C ASN A 211 25.69 -13.84 -10.35
N LYS A 212 25.90 -14.57 -9.25
CA LYS A 212 24.92 -15.53 -8.72
C LYS A 212 23.65 -14.83 -8.24
N TRP A 213 23.79 -13.72 -7.53
CA TRP A 213 22.68 -12.94 -7.02
C TRP A 213 21.76 -12.45 -8.14
N VAL A 214 22.30 -11.81 -9.19
CA VAL A 214 21.50 -11.30 -10.33
C VAL A 214 20.81 -12.44 -11.07
N LYS A 215 21.49 -13.58 -11.29
CA LYS A 215 20.88 -14.78 -11.91
C LYS A 215 19.69 -15.31 -11.12
N ASN A 216 19.80 -15.32 -9.79
CA ASN A 216 18.74 -15.80 -8.92
C ASN A 216 17.58 -14.80 -8.83
N MET A 217 17.88 -13.51 -8.78
CA MET A 217 16.91 -12.43 -8.72
C MET A 217 16.05 -12.35 -10.00
N GLU A 218 16.67 -12.51 -11.17
CA GLU A 218 16.00 -12.41 -12.48
C GLU A 218 15.58 -13.79 -13.05
N ARG A 219 15.54 -14.84 -12.19
CA ARG A 219 15.26 -16.23 -12.61
C ARG A 219 13.89 -16.37 -13.28
N GLU A 220 12.88 -15.70 -12.75
CA GLU A 220 11.50 -15.72 -13.28
C GLU A 220 11.33 -14.85 -14.53
N ASN A 221 12.26 -13.91 -14.78
CA ASN A 221 12.19 -12.93 -15.86
C ASN A 221 12.88 -13.39 -17.16
N ASN A 222 13.22 -14.68 -17.27
CA ASN A 222 13.86 -15.28 -18.46
C ASN A 222 15.19 -14.62 -18.86
N MET A 223 16.02 -14.26 -17.87
CA MET A 223 17.31 -13.60 -18.09
C MET A 223 18.19 -14.36 -19.07
N LYS A 224 18.83 -13.64 -20.00
CA LYS A 224 19.83 -14.19 -20.94
C LYS A 224 21.24 -13.89 -20.45
N ILE A 225 22.11 -14.88 -20.53
CA ILE A 225 23.52 -14.75 -20.17
C ILE A 225 24.32 -14.69 -21.47
N ILE A 226 25.20 -13.70 -21.60
CA ILE A 226 26.04 -13.49 -22.79
C ILE A 226 27.49 -13.24 -22.38
N LYS A 227 28.42 -13.56 -23.27
CA LYS A 227 29.83 -13.17 -23.20
C LYS A 227 30.26 -12.52 -24.50
N LEU A 228 31.22 -11.59 -24.44
CA LEU A 228 31.79 -10.94 -25.64
C LEU A 228 32.49 -11.96 -26.57
N SER A 229 32.91 -13.10 -26.03
CA SER A 229 33.49 -14.20 -26.82
C SER A 229 32.47 -14.96 -27.67
N ASP A 230 31.16 -14.81 -27.41
CA ASP A 230 30.14 -15.62 -28.04
C ASP A 230 29.77 -15.05 -29.42
N PRO A 231 29.93 -15.79 -30.53
CA PRO A 231 29.71 -15.24 -31.88
C PRO A 231 28.29 -14.71 -32.13
N GLY A 232 27.30 -15.20 -31.37
CA GLY A 232 25.89 -14.83 -31.49
C GLY A 232 25.38 -13.86 -30.42
N TYR A 233 26.26 -13.24 -29.62
CA TYR A 233 25.81 -12.44 -28.47
C TYR A 233 24.97 -11.23 -28.91
N VAL A 234 25.34 -10.59 -30.02
CA VAL A 234 24.62 -9.43 -30.59
C VAL A 234 23.18 -9.79 -30.90
N ARG A 235 22.95 -10.93 -31.56
CA ARG A 235 21.59 -11.41 -31.87
C ARG A 235 20.78 -11.73 -30.61
N THR A 236 21.41 -12.29 -29.58
CA THR A 236 20.75 -12.53 -28.29
C THR A 236 20.37 -11.20 -27.61
N LEU A 237 21.24 -10.20 -27.71
CA LEU A 237 21.00 -8.86 -27.18
C LEU A 237 19.87 -8.14 -27.92
N GLU A 238 19.84 -8.19 -29.26
CA GLU A 238 18.76 -7.64 -30.09
C GLU A 238 17.39 -8.19 -29.69
N ASN A 239 17.26 -9.52 -29.61
CA ASN A 239 16.02 -10.17 -29.20
C ASN A 239 15.64 -9.78 -27.77
N SER A 240 16.61 -9.70 -26.87
CA SER A 240 16.34 -9.35 -25.46
C SER A 240 15.87 -7.90 -25.32
N ILE A 241 16.41 -6.97 -26.10
CA ILE A 241 15.96 -5.57 -26.16
C ILE A 241 14.53 -5.50 -26.70
N GLN A 242 14.23 -6.25 -27.75
CA GLN A 242 12.88 -6.30 -28.35
C GLN A 242 11.83 -6.87 -27.41
N PHE A 243 12.11 -8.00 -26.76
CA PHE A 243 11.16 -8.67 -25.87
C PHE A 243 11.21 -8.18 -24.41
N GLY A 244 12.16 -7.31 -24.06
CA GLY A 244 12.34 -6.80 -22.70
C GLY A 244 12.91 -7.83 -21.72
N HIS A 245 13.66 -8.83 -22.20
CA HIS A 245 14.31 -9.80 -21.32
C HIS A 245 15.58 -9.21 -20.69
N PRO A 246 15.81 -9.39 -19.37
CA PRO A 246 17.05 -8.98 -18.74
C PRO A 246 18.26 -9.70 -19.34
N VAL A 247 19.39 -9.02 -19.45
CA VAL A 247 20.65 -9.59 -19.97
C VAL A 247 21.78 -9.38 -18.97
N LEU A 248 22.55 -10.44 -18.72
CA LEU A 248 23.79 -10.41 -17.95
C LEU A 248 24.99 -10.66 -18.86
N LEU A 249 25.84 -9.65 -19.00
CA LEU A 249 27.13 -9.75 -19.68
C LEU A 249 28.23 -10.14 -18.69
N GLU A 250 28.83 -11.31 -18.92
CA GLU A 250 29.84 -11.88 -18.01
C GLU A 250 31.27 -11.66 -18.49
N ASN A 251 32.17 -11.54 -17.50
CA ASN A 251 33.63 -11.53 -17.68
C ASN A 251 34.11 -10.41 -18.60
N ILE A 252 33.57 -9.21 -18.40
CA ILE A 252 34.02 -8.03 -19.14
C ILE A 252 35.49 -7.75 -18.80
N GLY A 253 36.29 -7.49 -19.83
CA GLY A 253 37.67 -7.03 -19.68
C GLY A 253 37.75 -5.55 -19.31
N GLU A 254 38.84 -4.90 -19.69
CA GLU A 254 38.99 -3.44 -19.55
C GLU A 254 38.43 -2.68 -20.76
N GLU A 255 38.30 -3.37 -21.90
CA GLU A 255 37.72 -2.85 -23.14
C GLU A 255 36.29 -3.35 -23.32
N LEU A 256 35.41 -2.44 -23.74
CA LEU A 256 34.02 -2.71 -24.10
C LEU A 256 33.86 -2.67 -25.61
N ASP A 257 33.05 -3.56 -26.15
CA ASP A 257 32.71 -3.54 -27.58
C ASP A 257 31.89 -2.28 -27.90
N PRO A 258 32.33 -1.43 -28.87
CA PRO A 258 31.62 -0.22 -29.28
C PRO A 258 30.16 -0.46 -29.72
N ILE A 259 29.80 -1.69 -30.12
CA ILE A 259 28.40 -2.00 -30.48
C ILE A 259 27.45 -1.86 -29.29
N LEU A 260 27.96 -1.96 -28.05
CA LEU A 260 27.16 -1.78 -26.83
C LEU A 260 26.85 -0.31 -26.52
N GLU A 261 27.52 0.64 -27.18
CA GLU A 261 27.39 2.07 -26.90
C GLU A 261 25.93 2.58 -26.87
N PRO A 262 25.07 2.24 -27.86
CA PRO A 262 23.68 2.68 -27.85
C PRO A 262 22.89 2.12 -26.66
N VAL A 263 23.22 0.91 -26.22
CA VAL A 263 22.59 0.26 -25.06
C VAL A 263 23.05 0.91 -23.77
N LEU A 264 24.36 1.16 -23.63
CA LEU A 264 24.96 1.74 -22.43
C LEU A 264 24.43 3.15 -22.14
N GLN A 265 24.33 3.97 -23.20
CA GLN A 265 23.81 5.33 -23.12
C GLN A 265 22.28 5.42 -23.22
N LYS A 266 21.59 4.30 -23.50
CA LYS A 266 20.14 4.25 -23.74
C LYS A 266 19.71 5.19 -24.88
N LEU A 267 20.45 5.17 -25.99
CA LEU A 267 20.17 5.99 -27.17
C LEU A 267 18.96 5.43 -27.93
N THR A 268 17.77 5.87 -27.54
CA THR A 268 16.50 5.54 -28.19
C THR A 268 15.97 6.70 -29.04
N PHE A 269 15.21 6.38 -30.07
CA PHE A 269 14.52 7.34 -30.92
C PHE A 269 13.16 6.80 -31.35
N LYS A 270 12.19 7.68 -31.62
CA LYS A 270 10.84 7.27 -32.01
C LYS A 270 10.69 7.22 -33.52
N VAL A 271 10.20 6.10 -34.04
CA VAL A 271 9.83 5.92 -35.45
C VAL A 271 8.39 5.43 -35.50
N GLY A 272 7.50 6.18 -36.15
CA GLY A 272 6.09 5.79 -36.26
C GLY A 272 5.36 5.62 -34.92
N GLY A 273 5.83 6.30 -33.86
CA GLY A 273 5.26 6.20 -32.50
C GLY A 273 5.86 5.07 -31.64
N VAL A 274 6.64 4.16 -32.22
CA VAL A 274 7.34 3.08 -31.52
C VAL A 274 8.75 3.56 -31.16
N GLU A 275 9.20 3.22 -29.95
CA GLU A 275 10.56 3.51 -29.50
C GLU A 275 11.52 2.45 -30.04
N MET A 276 12.56 2.91 -30.73
CA MET A 276 13.53 2.06 -31.41
C MET A 276 14.93 2.41 -30.92
N MET A 277 15.84 1.44 -31.00
CA MET A 277 17.27 1.60 -30.75
C MET A 277 18.05 1.07 -31.95
N ARG A 278 19.14 1.73 -32.32
CA ARG A 278 20.04 1.24 -33.36
C ARG A 278 21.16 0.45 -32.71
N LEU A 279 21.28 -0.82 -33.06
CA LEU A 279 22.36 -1.69 -32.58
C LEU A 279 23.17 -2.18 -33.79
N GLY A 280 24.37 -1.61 -33.97
CA GLY A 280 25.15 -1.81 -35.19
C GLY A 280 24.40 -1.32 -36.44
N GLU A 281 24.12 -2.24 -37.35
CA GLU A 281 23.38 -1.96 -38.60
C GLU A 281 21.86 -2.13 -38.45
N ASN A 282 21.40 -2.83 -37.40
CA ASN A 282 20.01 -3.16 -37.21
C ASN A 282 19.27 -2.10 -36.38
N MET A 283 17.98 -1.91 -36.68
CA MET A 283 17.04 -1.17 -35.85
C MET A 283 16.17 -2.16 -35.10
N VAL A 284 16.22 -2.10 -33.77
CA VAL A 284 15.44 -2.96 -32.88
C VAL A 284 14.40 -2.13 -32.14
N GLU A 285 13.21 -2.69 -31.94
CA GLU A 285 12.22 -2.11 -31.05
C GLU A 285 12.74 -2.15 -29.61
N TYR A 286 12.62 -1.05 -28.89
CA TYR A 286 13.11 -0.92 -27.53
C TYR A 286 11.98 -1.14 -26.53
N SER A 287 12.07 -2.23 -25.77
CA SER A 287 11.16 -2.47 -24.65
C SER A 287 11.65 -1.76 -23.38
N GLN A 288 10.74 -1.00 -22.74
CA GLN A 288 11.00 -0.34 -21.44
C GLN A 288 11.24 -1.34 -20.30
N GLY A 289 10.87 -2.62 -20.47
CA GLY A 289 11.15 -3.68 -19.50
C GLY A 289 12.58 -4.22 -19.55
N PHE A 290 13.36 -3.87 -20.58
CA PHE A 290 14.72 -4.35 -20.76
C PHE A 290 15.63 -3.89 -19.60
N LYS A 291 16.46 -4.82 -19.10
CA LYS A 291 17.49 -4.53 -18.10
C LYS A 291 18.84 -5.11 -18.53
N PHE A 292 19.91 -4.40 -18.24
CA PHE A 292 21.26 -4.81 -18.58
C PHE A 292 22.17 -4.82 -17.35
N TYR A 293 22.84 -5.94 -17.12
CA TYR A 293 23.77 -6.15 -16.01
C TYR A 293 25.12 -6.58 -16.55
N MET A 294 26.19 -6.12 -15.91
CA MET A 294 27.56 -6.39 -16.33
C MET A 294 28.39 -6.88 -15.15
N THR A 295 29.22 -7.91 -15.34
CA THR A 295 30.13 -8.43 -14.32
C THR A 295 31.54 -8.60 -14.86
N THR A 296 32.55 -8.29 -14.04
CA THR A 296 33.96 -8.59 -14.32
C THR A 296 34.56 -9.41 -13.17
N ARG A 297 35.47 -10.31 -13.52
CA ARG A 297 36.25 -11.08 -12.54
C ARG A 297 37.60 -10.44 -12.21
N LEU A 298 37.96 -9.35 -12.90
CA LEU A 298 39.18 -8.61 -12.62
C LEU A 298 39.04 -7.99 -11.22
N ARG A 299 40.03 -8.20 -10.35
CA ARG A 299 39.99 -7.67 -8.97
C ARG A 299 40.12 -6.15 -8.94
N ASN A 300 40.97 -5.60 -9.80
CA ASN A 300 41.23 -4.16 -9.89
C ASN A 300 41.38 -3.75 -11.37
N PRO A 301 40.27 -3.70 -12.13
CA PRO A 301 40.30 -3.31 -13.53
C PRO A 301 40.59 -1.83 -13.70
N HIS A 302 41.42 -1.49 -14.69
CA HIS A 302 41.72 -0.11 -15.06
C HIS A 302 40.82 0.36 -16.21
N TYR A 303 39.59 0.76 -15.87
CA TYR A 303 38.66 1.33 -16.84
C TYR A 303 39.05 2.75 -17.25
N MET A 304 38.98 3.03 -18.54
CA MET A 304 39.13 4.39 -19.05
C MET A 304 38.01 5.29 -18.51
N PRO A 305 38.26 6.62 -18.36
CA PRO A 305 37.23 7.56 -17.90
C PRO A 305 35.95 7.50 -18.73
N GLU A 306 36.08 7.24 -20.03
CA GLU A 306 34.96 7.07 -20.95
C GLU A 306 33.99 5.96 -20.51
N VAL A 307 34.50 4.83 -20.03
CA VAL A 307 33.66 3.73 -19.51
C VAL A 307 32.96 4.15 -18.22
N SER A 308 33.70 4.81 -17.31
CA SER A 308 33.23 5.23 -15.99
C SER A 308 32.09 6.26 -16.04
N VAL A 309 31.99 7.03 -17.13
CA VAL A 309 30.87 7.96 -17.35
C VAL A 309 29.62 7.22 -17.81
N LYS A 310 29.76 6.17 -18.62
CA LYS A 310 28.65 5.44 -19.25
C LYS A 310 27.98 4.43 -18.31
N VAL A 311 28.76 3.75 -17.46
CA VAL A 311 28.27 2.69 -16.57
C VAL A 311 28.26 3.13 -15.11
N CYS A 312 27.47 2.45 -14.29
CA CYS A 312 27.56 2.57 -12.84
C CYS A 312 28.55 1.53 -12.31
N LEU A 313 29.80 1.93 -12.08
CA LEU A 313 30.82 1.05 -11.51
C LEU A 313 30.46 0.71 -10.06
N LEU A 314 30.45 -0.58 -9.74
CA LEU A 314 30.13 -1.08 -8.41
C LEU A 314 31.17 -2.09 -7.94
N ASN A 315 31.73 -1.84 -6.77
CA ASN A 315 32.64 -2.76 -6.11
C ASN A 315 31.83 -3.82 -5.34
N PHE A 316 31.87 -5.06 -5.84
CA PHE A 316 31.27 -6.24 -5.21
C PHE A 316 32.33 -7.18 -4.62
N MET A 317 33.55 -6.70 -4.38
CA MET A 317 34.53 -7.46 -3.60
C MET A 317 33.95 -7.76 -2.21
N ILE A 318 34.11 -9.00 -1.80
CA ILE A 318 33.69 -9.45 -0.48
C ILE A 318 34.39 -8.64 0.61
N THR A 319 33.65 -8.24 1.64
CA THR A 319 34.20 -7.53 2.80
C THR A 319 34.55 -8.53 3.91
N PRO A 320 35.48 -8.22 4.84
CA PRO A 320 35.78 -9.09 5.97
C PRO A 320 34.54 -9.49 6.76
N LYS A 321 33.68 -8.52 7.06
CA LYS A 321 32.42 -8.73 7.77
C LYS A 321 31.41 -9.53 6.95
N GLY A 322 31.27 -9.25 5.64
CA GLY A 322 30.40 -10.02 4.76
C GLY A 322 30.84 -11.49 4.65
N LEU A 323 32.15 -11.75 4.61
CA LEU A 323 32.69 -13.11 4.62
C LEU A 323 32.49 -13.79 5.98
N GLU A 324 32.67 -13.08 7.10
CA GLU A 324 32.37 -13.59 8.44
C GLU A 324 30.93 -14.08 8.54
N ASP A 325 29.96 -13.26 8.13
CA ASP A 325 28.55 -13.61 8.19
C ASP A 325 28.21 -14.82 7.28
N GLN A 326 28.82 -14.89 6.10
CA GLN A 326 28.68 -16.03 5.19
C GLN A 326 29.26 -17.31 5.78
N LEU A 327 30.48 -17.25 6.31
CA LEU A 327 31.16 -18.40 6.90
C LEU A 327 30.45 -18.86 8.18
N LEU A 328 29.92 -17.92 8.97
CA LEU A 328 29.09 -18.23 10.12
C LEU A 328 27.85 -19.04 9.72
N GLY A 329 27.17 -18.63 8.64
CA GLY A 329 26.06 -19.40 8.06
C GLY A 329 26.49 -20.81 7.62
N ILE A 330 27.64 -20.93 6.94
CA ILE A 330 28.14 -22.23 6.48
C ILE A 330 28.50 -23.16 7.65
N VAL A 331 29.18 -22.64 8.68
CA VAL A 331 29.54 -23.41 9.87
C VAL A 331 28.28 -23.81 10.64
N ALA A 332 27.34 -22.90 10.85
CA ALA A 332 26.07 -23.19 11.49
C ALA A 332 25.28 -24.26 10.72
N ALA A 333 25.20 -24.16 9.39
CA ALA A 333 24.54 -25.15 8.54
C ALA A 333 25.17 -26.55 8.63
N LYS A 334 26.50 -26.62 8.83
CA LYS A 334 27.22 -27.89 8.91
C LYS A 334 27.16 -28.52 10.30
N GLU A 335 27.28 -27.71 11.35
CA GLU A 335 27.27 -28.17 12.74
C GLU A 335 25.84 -28.44 13.25
N LYS A 336 24.88 -27.59 12.87
CA LYS A 336 23.49 -27.66 13.29
C LYS A 336 22.55 -27.33 12.12
N PRO A 337 22.38 -28.26 11.15
CA PRO A 337 21.55 -28.02 9.96
C PRO A 337 20.10 -27.66 10.31
N GLU A 338 19.53 -28.27 11.34
CA GLU A 338 18.16 -27.98 11.81
C GLU A 338 17.97 -26.52 12.24
N LEU A 339 19.00 -25.91 12.84
CA LEU A 339 18.95 -24.53 13.31
C LEU A 339 18.99 -23.55 12.14
N GLU A 340 19.79 -23.84 11.11
CA GLU A 340 19.86 -23.03 9.90
C GLU A 340 18.61 -23.18 9.03
N GLU A 341 18.04 -24.40 8.94
CA GLU A 341 16.75 -24.62 8.27
C GLU A 341 15.63 -23.85 8.95
N LYS A 342 15.55 -23.92 10.30
CA LYS A 342 14.59 -23.14 11.08
C LYS A 342 14.77 -21.64 10.88
N LYS A 343 16.02 -21.15 10.81
CA LYS A 343 16.31 -19.75 10.50
C LYS A 343 15.77 -19.35 9.12
N ASN A 344 16.05 -20.15 8.10
CA ASN A 344 15.59 -19.87 6.73
C ASN A 344 14.06 -19.88 6.63
N GLN A 345 13.39 -20.81 7.30
CA GLN A 345 11.93 -20.85 7.38
C GLN A 345 11.38 -19.59 8.07
N LEU A 346 11.94 -19.21 9.22
CA LEU A 346 11.54 -17.99 9.94
C LEU A 346 11.73 -16.72 9.10
N VAL A 347 12.80 -16.64 8.31
CA VAL A 347 13.04 -15.49 7.41
C VAL A 347 11.97 -15.40 6.34
N LEU A 348 11.59 -16.53 5.73
CA LEU A 348 10.52 -16.59 4.72
C LEU A 348 9.14 -16.25 5.33
N GLU A 349 8.81 -16.82 6.49
CA GLU A 349 7.57 -16.54 7.21
C GLU A 349 7.49 -15.07 7.63
N SER A 350 8.57 -14.53 8.19
CA SER A 350 8.69 -13.11 8.58
C SER A 350 8.52 -12.17 7.38
N ALA A 351 9.00 -12.55 6.18
CA ALA A 351 8.77 -11.78 4.97
C ALA A 351 7.30 -11.84 4.50
N ALA A 352 6.68 -13.03 4.52
CA ALA A 352 5.27 -13.21 4.18
C ALA A 352 4.35 -12.44 5.14
N ASN A 353 4.60 -12.54 6.45
CA ASN A 353 3.84 -11.84 7.50
C ASN A 353 3.90 -10.33 7.31
N LYS A 354 5.09 -9.75 7.08
CA LYS A 354 5.23 -8.30 6.82
C LYS A 354 4.50 -7.85 5.56
N LYS A 355 4.54 -8.66 4.50
CA LYS A 355 3.78 -8.39 3.27
C LYS A 355 2.28 -8.39 3.53
N GLN A 356 1.78 -9.40 4.24
CA GLN A 356 0.36 -9.50 4.60
C GLN A 356 -0.10 -8.35 5.49
N LEU A 357 0.70 -7.92 6.46
CA LEU A 357 0.39 -6.75 7.29
C LEU A 357 0.20 -5.48 6.44
N LYS A 358 1.09 -5.25 5.47
CA LYS A 358 0.97 -4.11 4.54
C LYS A 358 -0.28 -4.22 3.65
N GLU A 359 -0.55 -5.40 3.10
CA GLU A 359 -1.75 -5.64 2.28
C GLU A 359 -3.05 -5.42 3.09
N ILE A 360 -3.06 -5.82 4.36
CA ILE A 360 -4.18 -5.57 5.29
C ILE A 360 -4.34 -4.07 5.56
N GLU A 361 -3.24 -3.34 5.79
CA GLU A 361 -3.26 -1.89 5.97
C GLU A 361 -3.81 -1.16 4.75
N ASP A 362 -3.30 -1.50 3.57
CA ASP A 362 -3.75 -0.91 2.30
C ASP A 362 -5.25 -1.17 2.08
N LYS A 363 -5.73 -2.37 2.42
CA LYS A 363 -7.14 -2.73 2.36
C LYS A 363 -8.01 -1.97 3.35
N ILE A 364 -7.53 -1.75 4.59
CA ILE A 364 -8.24 -0.92 5.59
C ILE A 364 -8.38 0.52 5.07
N LEU A 365 -7.30 1.07 4.51
CA LEU A 365 -7.30 2.42 3.93
C LEU A 365 -8.22 2.52 2.72
N GLU A 366 -8.22 1.52 1.85
CA GLU A 366 -9.11 1.44 0.70
C GLU A 366 -10.58 1.47 1.14
N VAL A 367 -10.97 0.61 2.08
CA VAL A 367 -12.35 0.57 2.61
C VAL A 367 -12.73 1.93 3.20
N LEU A 368 -11.88 2.52 4.05
CA LEU A 368 -12.14 3.83 4.66
C LEU A 368 -12.24 4.97 3.63
N SER A 369 -11.46 4.90 2.55
CA SER A 369 -11.49 5.91 1.48
C SER A 369 -12.69 5.76 0.55
N SER A 370 -13.15 4.53 0.31
CA SER A 370 -14.26 4.22 -0.59
C SER A 370 -15.64 4.46 0.05
N SER A 371 -15.70 4.46 1.38
CA SER A 371 -16.92 4.78 2.12
C SER A 371 -17.22 6.29 2.09
N GLU A 372 -17.80 6.78 0.99
CA GLU A 372 -18.43 8.10 0.94
C GLU A 372 -19.78 8.07 1.69
N GLY A 373 -19.83 8.61 2.92
CA GLY A 373 -21.06 8.76 3.70
C GLY A 373 -21.01 8.11 5.10
N ASN A 374 -22.16 7.62 5.58
CA ASN A 374 -22.26 7.02 6.92
C ASN A 374 -21.76 5.57 6.92
N ILE A 375 -20.49 5.36 7.27
CA ILE A 375 -19.86 4.03 7.37
C ILE A 375 -20.60 3.06 8.31
N LEU A 376 -21.44 3.57 9.22
CA LEU A 376 -22.26 2.75 10.12
C LEU A 376 -23.39 2.00 9.39
N GLU A 377 -23.70 2.39 8.16
CA GLU A 377 -24.73 1.75 7.34
C GLU A 377 -24.15 0.65 6.44
N ASP A 378 -22.84 0.68 6.19
CA ASP A 378 -22.13 -0.34 5.43
C ASP A 378 -21.68 -1.52 6.33
N GLU A 379 -22.55 -2.53 6.42
CA GLU A 379 -22.26 -3.76 7.14
C GLU A 379 -21.06 -4.51 6.56
N THR A 380 -20.82 -4.39 5.25
CA THR A 380 -19.70 -5.07 4.59
C THR A 380 -18.36 -4.46 4.98
N ALA A 381 -18.28 -3.12 5.02
CA ALA A 381 -17.10 -2.39 5.48
C ALA A 381 -16.76 -2.75 6.93
N ILE A 382 -17.74 -2.76 7.83
CA ILE A 382 -17.53 -3.10 9.25
C ILE A 382 -17.03 -4.54 9.42
N LYS A 383 -17.61 -5.48 8.67
CA LYS A 383 -17.19 -6.89 8.71
C LYS A 383 -15.75 -7.04 8.20
N ILE A 384 -15.41 -6.39 7.09
CA ILE A 384 -14.06 -6.41 6.53
C ILE A 384 -13.06 -5.80 7.53
N LEU A 385 -13.36 -4.64 8.11
CA LEU A 385 -12.50 -3.98 9.09
C LEU A 385 -12.27 -4.85 10.34
N SER A 386 -13.33 -5.43 10.90
CA SER A 386 -13.22 -6.31 12.07
C SER A 386 -12.36 -7.56 11.78
N SER A 387 -12.59 -8.23 10.64
CA SER A 387 -11.80 -9.40 10.24
C SER A 387 -10.33 -9.06 9.94
N SER A 388 -10.09 -7.90 9.34
CA SER A 388 -8.75 -7.42 8.99
C SER A 388 -7.95 -7.08 10.24
N LYS A 389 -8.60 -6.50 11.25
CA LYS A 389 -8.00 -6.22 12.55
C LYS A 389 -7.57 -7.49 13.28
N THR A 390 -8.49 -8.46 13.43
CA THR A 390 -8.17 -9.73 14.10
C THR A 390 -7.01 -10.43 13.40
N LEU A 391 -7.02 -10.45 12.07
CA LEU A 391 -5.92 -11.01 11.29
C LEU A 391 -4.60 -10.23 11.49
N SER A 392 -4.64 -8.90 11.54
CA SER A 392 -3.46 -8.06 11.81
C SER A 392 -2.88 -8.31 13.20
N GLU A 393 -3.72 -8.44 14.24
CA GLU A 393 -3.30 -8.75 15.61
C GLU A 393 -2.66 -10.15 15.68
N GLU A 394 -3.26 -11.15 15.03
CA GLU A 394 -2.72 -12.50 14.94
C GLU A 394 -1.35 -12.54 14.22
N ILE A 395 -1.23 -11.86 13.08
CA ILE A 395 0.03 -11.82 12.32
C ILE A 395 1.08 -11.03 13.10
N SER A 396 0.70 -9.93 13.77
CA SER A 396 1.62 -9.16 14.61
C SER A 396 2.14 -9.99 15.78
N ALA A 397 1.29 -10.78 16.44
CA ALA A 397 1.70 -11.69 17.50
C ALA A 397 2.65 -12.79 16.98
N LYS A 398 2.35 -13.39 15.82
CA LYS A 398 3.25 -14.35 15.15
C LYS A 398 4.60 -13.73 14.80
N GLN A 399 4.59 -12.48 14.31
CA GLN A 399 5.81 -11.75 13.96
C GLN A 399 6.67 -11.48 15.19
N GLU A 400 6.07 -11.14 16.33
CA GLU A 400 6.80 -10.92 17.58
C GLU A 400 7.49 -12.20 18.06
N ILE A 401 6.78 -13.33 18.02
CA ILE A 401 7.35 -14.65 18.34
C ILE A 401 8.50 -14.99 17.38
N ALA A 402 8.34 -14.71 16.08
CA ALA A 402 9.38 -14.93 15.08
C ALA A 402 10.63 -14.08 15.37
N ASN A 403 10.48 -12.80 15.76
CA ASN A 403 11.60 -11.93 16.11
C ASN A 403 12.37 -12.42 17.35
N VAL A 404 11.65 -12.87 18.38
CA VAL A 404 12.27 -13.44 19.59
C VAL A 404 13.03 -14.72 19.25
N THR A 405 12.41 -15.61 18.47
CA THR A 405 13.03 -16.86 18.04
C THR A 405 14.26 -16.62 17.16
N GLU A 406 14.21 -15.63 16.25
CA GLU A 406 15.35 -15.21 15.42
C GLU A 406 16.53 -14.75 16.29
N LYS A 407 16.26 -14.01 17.35
CA LYS A 407 17.28 -13.56 18.30
C LYS A 407 17.93 -14.72 19.06
N GLU A 408 17.14 -15.67 19.55
CA GLU A 408 17.66 -16.88 20.23
C GLU A 408 18.53 -17.73 19.29
N ILE A 409 18.13 -17.84 18.03
CA ILE A 409 18.90 -18.51 16.97
C ILE A 409 20.22 -17.79 16.74
N ASP A 410 20.22 -16.46 16.64
CA ASP A 410 21.44 -15.67 16.43
C ASP A 410 22.38 -15.70 17.65
N GLU A 411 21.86 -15.74 18.86
CA GLU A 411 22.64 -15.98 20.08
C GLU A 411 23.33 -17.35 20.03
N THR A 412 22.62 -18.39 19.59
CA THR A 412 23.20 -19.73 19.42
C THR A 412 24.26 -19.76 18.32
N ARG A 413 24.04 -19.03 17.21
CA ARG A 413 25.02 -18.90 16.11
C ARG A 413 26.27 -18.18 16.57
N SER A 414 26.14 -17.19 17.46
CA SER A 414 27.27 -16.40 17.97
C SER A 414 28.36 -17.24 18.63
N GLY A 415 28.06 -18.45 19.11
CA GLY A 415 29.06 -19.40 19.60
C GLY A 415 30.09 -19.84 18.54
N TYR A 416 29.72 -19.80 17.25
CA TYR A 416 30.58 -20.15 16.12
C TYR A 416 31.29 -18.93 15.51
N LEU A 417 31.00 -17.71 15.99
CA LEU A 417 31.58 -16.47 15.48
C LEU A 417 33.12 -16.46 15.50
N PRO A 418 33.82 -16.97 16.54
CA PRO A 418 35.30 -16.98 16.53
C PRO A 418 35.90 -17.77 15.36
N VAL A 419 35.24 -18.85 14.93
CA VAL A 419 35.67 -19.66 13.79
C VAL A 419 35.48 -18.90 12.48
N ALA A 420 34.34 -18.20 12.34
CA ALA A 420 34.06 -17.37 11.17
C ALA A 420 35.05 -16.20 11.05
N VAL A 421 35.34 -15.52 12.16
CA VAL A 421 36.35 -14.44 12.22
C VAL A 421 37.73 -14.96 11.86
N HIS A 422 38.18 -16.06 12.46
CA HIS A 422 39.48 -16.65 12.14
C HIS A 422 39.59 -17.05 10.66
N SER A 423 38.53 -17.66 10.11
CA SER A 423 38.50 -18.07 8.71
C SER A 423 38.47 -16.88 7.75
N SER A 424 37.80 -15.78 8.11
CA SER A 424 37.83 -14.53 7.35
C SER A 424 39.24 -13.93 7.33
N ILE A 425 39.92 -13.89 8.48
CA ILE A 425 41.32 -13.43 8.58
C ILE A 425 42.27 -14.27 7.73
N LEU A 426 42.04 -15.58 7.58
CA LEU A 426 42.88 -16.44 6.72
C LEU A 426 42.65 -16.20 5.21
N PHE A 427 41.48 -15.68 4.83
CA PHE A 427 41.13 -15.44 3.43
C PHE A 427 41.70 -14.12 2.90
N PHE A 428 41.69 -13.07 3.73
CA PHE A 428 42.23 -11.75 3.42
C PHE A 428 43.73 -11.67 3.71
#